data_AF-X1RAN8-F1
#
_entry.id   AF-X1RAN8-F1
#
_cell.length_a   1.000
_cell.length_b   1.000
_cell.length_c   1.000
_cell.angle_alpha   90.00
_cell.angle_beta   90.00
_cell.angle_gamma   90.00
#
_symmetry.space_group_name_H-M   'P 1'
#
loop_
_entity.id
_entity.type
_entity.pdbx_description
1 polymer ?
#
loop_
_entity_poly.entity_id
_entity_poly.type
_entity_poly.pdbx_seq_one_letter_code
_entity_poly.pdbx_strand_id
1 'polypeptide(L)'
;MITEDKQLIVSEFKKLEPAKIAESAFAYAYKGEFEKAQELIEESFILNRFSAEEVCNLIYGQIKRVKDHKIQKRLYREISTVMGLCQKARFPVPHLVRFMSYIWIIKYLPEGCPIHDE
;
A
#
# COMPACT_ATOMS: atom_id res chain seq x y z
N MET A 1 23.66 -2.28 13.55
CA MET A 1 23.05 -1.70 14.76
C MET A 1 21.69 -1.14 14.36
N ILE A 2 20.62 -1.64 14.96
CA ILE A 2 19.30 -1.01 14.85
C ILE A 2 19.31 0.12 15.88
N THR A 3 19.18 1.37 15.44
CA THR A 3 19.11 2.55 16.30
C THR A 3 17.87 2.51 17.21
N GLU A 4 17.93 3.14 18.38
CA GLU A 4 16.85 3.13 19.39
C GLU A 4 15.51 3.64 18.82
N ASP A 5 15.53 4.61 17.92
CA ASP A 5 14.32 5.10 17.23
C ASP A 5 13.63 4.01 16.40
N LYS A 6 14.40 3.17 15.69
CA LYS A 6 13.86 2.04 14.93
C LYS A 6 13.29 0.96 15.85
N GLN A 7 13.82 0.80 17.07
CA GLN A 7 13.26 -0.16 18.02
C GLN A 7 11.91 0.31 18.56
N LEU A 8 11.74 1.61 18.81
CA LEU A 8 10.48 2.21 19.26
C LEU A 8 9.39 2.06 18.19
N ILE A 9 9.70 2.40 16.94
CA ILE A 9 8.82 2.25 15.77
C ILE A 9 8.36 0.77 15.62
N VAL A 10 9.31 -0.17 15.60
CA VAL A 10 9.03 -1.61 15.51
C VAL A 10 8.16 -2.11 16.68
N SER A 11 8.29 -1.53 17.87
CA SER A 11 7.52 -1.93 19.06
C SER A 11 6.07 -1.45 19.07
N GLU A 12 5.79 -0.28 18.49
CA GLU A 12 4.42 0.20 18.26
C GLU A 12 3.75 -0.59 17.14
N PHE A 13 4.50 -0.94 16.08
CA PHE A 13 3.99 -1.74 14.96
C PHE A 13 3.65 -3.18 15.31
N LYS A 14 4.39 -3.81 16.22
CA LYS A 14 4.06 -5.15 16.74
C LYS A 14 2.68 -5.22 17.43
N LYS A 15 2.08 -4.08 17.79
CA LYS A 15 0.76 -4.02 18.45
C LYS A 15 -0.38 -3.66 17.48
N LEU A 16 -0.08 -3.31 16.23
CA LEU A 16 -1.08 -2.92 15.26
C LEU A 16 -1.62 -4.14 14.54
N GLU A 17 -2.95 -4.29 14.56
CA GLU A 17 -3.62 -5.31 13.78
C GLU A 17 -3.39 -5.11 12.27
N PRO A 18 -3.44 -6.18 11.46
CA PRO A 18 -3.12 -6.14 10.03
C PRO A 18 -3.97 -5.11 9.28
N ALA A 19 -5.26 -5.04 9.64
CA ALA A 19 -6.20 -4.06 9.11
C ALA A 19 -5.74 -2.63 9.38
N LYS A 20 -5.24 -2.34 10.59
CA LYS A 20 -4.78 -1.00 10.97
C LYS A 20 -3.50 -0.60 10.24
N ILE A 21 -2.60 -1.55 9.98
CA ILE A 21 -1.39 -1.31 9.20
C ILE A 21 -1.75 -0.94 7.76
N ALA A 22 -2.57 -1.75 7.08
CA ALA A 22 -3.00 -1.48 5.71
C ALA A 22 -3.81 -0.17 5.59
N GLU A 23 -4.68 0.09 6.58
CA GLU A 23 -5.40 1.37 6.71
C GLU A 23 -4.46 2.56 6.82
N SER A 24 -3.47 2.47 7.69
CA SER A 24 -2.50 3.54 7.92
C SER A 24 -1.62 3.75 6.69
N ALA A 25 -1.12 2.67 6.07
CA ALA A 25 -0.30 2.74 4.87
C ALA A 25 -1.04 3.44 3.73
N PHE A 26 -2.30 3.05 3.49
CA PHE A 26 -3.14 3.73 2.49
C PHE A 26 -3.34 5.20 2.84
N ALA A 27 -3.64 5.54 4.09
CA ALA A 27 -3.87 6.92 4.51
C ALA A 27 -2.60 7.79 4.34
N TYR A 28 -1.43 7.28 4.72
CA TYR A 28 -0.15 7.97 4.53
C TYR A 28 0.16 8.17 3.06
N ALA A 29 0.03 7.12 2.24
CA ALA A 29 0.22 7.22 0.79
C ALA A 29 -0.74 8.24 0.16
N TYR A 30 -2.02 8.21 0.55
CA TYR A 30 -3.02 9.14 0.05
C TYR A 30 -2.76 10.59 0.47
N LYS A 31 -2.07 10.83 1.60
CA LYS A 31 -1.59 12.16 2.03
C LYS A 31 -0.28 12.59 1.38
N GLY A 32 0.42 11.69 0.69
CA GLY A 32 1.75 11.93 0.12
C GLY A 32 2.91 11.65 1.08
N GLU A 33 2.63 11.07 2.25
CA GLU A 33 3.64 10.59 3.20
C GLU A 33 4.15 9.21 2.75
N PHE A 34 4.80 9.16 1.58
CA PHE A 34 5.19 7.90 0.92
C PHE A 34 6.16 7.06 1.74
N GLU A 35 7.20 7.68 2.31
CA GLU A 35 8.22 6.97 3.11
C GLU A 35 7.58 6.20 4.28
N LYS A 36 6.64 6.84 4.99
CA LYS A 36 5.90 6.18 6.08
C LYS A 36 5.01 5.05 5.57
N ALA A 37 4.34 5.25 4.44
CA ALA A 37 3.51 4.21 3.82
C ALA A 37 4.34 3.00 3.38
N GLN A 38 5.53 3.24 2.83
CA GLN A 38 6.47 2.20 2.43
C GLN A 38 6.99 1.44 3.65
N GLU A 39 7.48 2.14 4.67
CA GLU A 39 8.01 1.53 5.90
C GLU A 39 6.94 0.64 6.55
N LEU A 40 5.71 1.13 6.65
CA LEU A 40 4.55 0.35 7.12
C LEU A 40 4.33 -0.96 6.36
N ILE A 41 4.37 -0.90 5.03
CA ILE A 41 4.20 -2.10 4.20
C ILE A 41 5.39 -3.04 4.40
N GLU A 42 6.62 -2.56 4.27
CA GLU A 42 7.82 -3.40 4.41
C GLU A 42 7.89 -4.07 5.78
N GLU A 43 7.69 -3.31 6.85
CA GLU A 43 7.70 -3.83 8.22
C GLU A 43 6.57 -4.82 8.46
N SER A 44 5.39 -4.62 7.87
CA SER A 44 4.28 -5.57 8.01
C SER A 44 4.61 -6.96 7.45
N PHE A 45 5.37 -7.02 6.35
CA PHE A 45 5.82 -8.29 5.77
C PHE A 45 6.98 -8.90 6.54
N ILE A 46 7.89 -8.08 7.07
CA ILE A 46 9.05 -8.55 7.85
C ILE A 46 8.62 -9.07 9.22
N LEU A 47 7.70 -8.38 9.91
CA LEU A 47 7.38 -8.64 11.32
C LEU A 47 6.20 -9.58 11.51
N ASN A 48 5.17 -9.51 10.66
CA ASN A 48 3.86 -10.07 10.97
C ASN A 48 3.40 -11.25 10.08
N ARG A 49 4.26 -11.78 9.20
CA ARG A 49 3.97 -12.94 8.32
C ARG A 49 2.69 -12.80 7.47
N PHE A 50 2.36 -11.60 6.99
CA PHE A 50 1.17 -11.43 6.15
C PHE A 50 1.34 -11.99 4.76
N SER A 51 0.25 -12.50 4.20
CA SER A 51 0.17 -12.76 2.78
C SER A 51 -0.07 -11.45 2.02
N ALA A 52 0.46 -11.37 0.80
CA ALA A 52 0.19 -10.23 -0.07
C ALA A 52 -1.29 -10.07 -0.44
N GLU A 53 -2.02 -11.18 -0.44
CA GLU A 53 -3.46 -11.21 -0.69
C GLU A 53 -4.25 -10.49 0.41
N GLU A 54 -3.98 -10.79 1.69
CA GLU A 54 -4.63 -10.13 2.82
C GLU A 54 -4.40 -8.62 2.78
N VAL A 55 -3.16 -8.19 2.55
CA VAL A 55 -2.82 -6.77 2.44
C VAL A 55 -3.58 -6.11 1.29
N CYS A 56 -3.63 -6.74 0.11
CA CYS A 56 -4.40 -6.22 -1.02
C CYS A 56 -5.89 -6.11 -0.72
N ASN A 57 -6.48 -7.11 -0.06
CA ASN A 57 -7.90 -7.11 0.29
C ASN A 57 -8.26 -6.00 1.28
N LEU A 58 -7.38 -5.75 2.27
CA LEU A 58 -7.55 -4.64 3.21
C LEU A 58 -7.47 -3.29 2.52
N ILE A 59 -6.48 -3.11 1.62
CA ILE A 59 -6.33 -1.89 0.83
C ILE A 59 -7.53 -1.69 -0.10
N TYR A 60 -8.03 -2.77 -0.73
CA TYR A 60 -9.25 -2.74 -1.55
C TYR A 60 -10.45 -2.20 -0.75
N GLY A 61 -10.56 -2.57 0.53
CA GLY A 61 -11.53 -2.00 1.46
C GLY A 61 -11.39 -0.49 1.65
N GLN A 62 -10.17 0.04 1.69
CA GLN A 62 -9.92 1.48 1.84
C GLN A 62 -10.26 2.28 0.59
N ILE A 63 -10.07 1.71 -0.60
CA ILE A 63 -10.45 2.36 -1.86
C ILE A 63 -11.95 2.71 -1.87
N LYS A 64 -12.81 1.92 -1.21
CA LYS A 64 -14.26 2.22 -1.07
C LYS A 64 -14.53 3.56 -0.38
N ARG A 65 -13.61 4.04 0.47
CA ARG A 65 -13.75 5.28 1.24
C ARG A 65 -13.28 6.52 0.48
N VAL A 66 -12.68 6.37 -0.70
CA VAL A 66 -12.27 7.48 -1.57
C VAL A 66 -13.51 8.15 -2.17
N LYS A 67 -13.66 9.45 -1.92
CA LYS A 67 -14.84 10.23 -2.37
C LYS A 67 -14.83 10.53 -3.87
N ASP A 68 -13.65 10.71 -4.46
CA ASP A 68 -13.53 10.97 -5.89
C ASP A 68 -13.70 9.65 -6.67
N HIS A 69 -14.84 9.49 -7.34
CA HIS A 69 -15.17 8.29 -8.10
C HIS A 69 -14.20 8.01 -9.25
N LYS A 70 -13.60 9.04 -9.86
CA LYS A 70 -12.64 8.85 -10.94
C LYS A 70 -11.34 8.27 -10.40
N ILE A 71 -10.83 8.83 -9.30
CA ILE A 71 -9.65 8.29 -8.59
C ILE A 71 -9.94 6.88 -8.08
N GLN A 72 -11.10 6.68 -7.44
CA GLN A 72 -11.52 5.38 -6.92
C GLN A 72 -11.52 4.30 -8.01
N LYS A 73 -12.11 4.58 -9.18
CA LYS A 73 -12.14 3.64 -10.32
C LYS A 73 -10.74 3.25 -10.79
N ARG A 74 -9.83 4.21 -10.86
CA ARG A 74 -8.44 3.96 -11.28
C ARG A 74 -7.67 3.16 -10.23
N LEU A 75 -7.86 3.46 -8.94
CA LEU A 75 -7.31 2.67 -7.84
C LEU A 75 -7.80 1.21 -7.88
N TYR A 76 -9.08 0.97 -8.19
CA TYR A 76 -9.61 -0.39 -8.35
C TYR A 76 -8.97 -1.18 -9.50
N ARG A 77 -8.73 -0.51 -10.63
CA ARG A 77 -8.02 -1.14 -11.74
C ARG A 77 -6.61 -1.53 -11.31
N GLU A 78 -5.90 -0.60 -10.69
CA GLU A 78 -4.50 -0.78 -10.34
C GLU A 78 -4.31 -1.83 -9.23
N ILE A 79 -5.14 -1.84 -8.18
CA ILE A 79 -5.06 -2.86 -7.13
C ILE A 79 -5.29 -4.26 -7.70
N SER A 80 -6.17 -4.40 -8.70
CA SER A 80 -6.40 -5.69 -9.37
C SER A 80 -5.15 -6.17 -10.12
N THR A 81 -4.45 -5.26 -10.82
CA THR A 81 -3.15 -5.56 -11.44
C THR A 81 -2.12 -5.98 -10.39
N VAL A 82 -2.01 -5.21 -9.30
CA VAL A 82 -1.05 -5.47 -8.22
C VAL A 82 -1.32 -6.82 -7.55
N MET A 83 -2.58 -7.18 -7.31
CA MET A 83 -2.96 -8.49 -6.79
C MET A 83 -2.46 -9.62 -7.71
N GLY A 84 -2.68 -9.49 -9.02
CA GLY A 84 -2.20 -10.47 -10.00
C GLY A 84 -0.67 -10.59 -10.05
N LEU A 85 0.05 -9.48 -9.88
CA LEU A 85 1.51 -9.47 -9.78
C LEU A 85 2.00 -10.12 -8.48
N CYS A 86 1.41 -9.76 -7.35
CA CYS A 86 1.74 -10.32 -6.03
C CYS A 86 1.56 -11.85 -5.98
N GLN A 87 0.54 -12.40 -6.64
CA GLN A 87 0.32 -13.85 -6.71
C GLN A 87 1.40 -14.61 -7.49
N LYS A 88 2.03 -13.96 -8.48
CA LYS A 88 3.05 -14.57 -9.34
C LYS A 88 4.48 -14.27 -8.87
N ALA A 89 4.65 -13.24 -8.05
CA ALA A 89 5.96 -12.75 -7.65
C ALA A 89 6.55 -13.60 -6.52
N ARG A 90 7.85 -13.91 -6.62
CA ARG A 90 8.64 -14.44 -5.50
C ARG A 90 8.76 -13.43 -4.35
N PHE A 91 8.72 -12.14 -4.68
CA PHE A 91 8.81 -11.03 -3.74
C PHE A 91 7.66 -10.05 -4.01
N PRO A 92 6.55 -10.11 -3.26
CA PRO A 92 5.37 -9.28 -3.53
C PRO A 92 5.51 -7.82 -3.02
N VAL A 93 6.38 -7.57 -2.04
CA VAL A 93 6.57 -6.26 -1.40
C VAL A 93 6.82 -5.13 -2.41
N PRO A 94 7.73 -5.25 -3.40
CA PRO A 94 7.95 -4.18 -4.39
C PRO A 94 6.69 -3.78 -5.17
N HIS A 95 5.79 -4.73 -5.46
CA HIS A 95 4.54 -4.44 -6.17
C HIS A 95 3.56 -3.65 -5.30
N LEU A 96 3.52 -3.94 -3.99
CA LEU A 96 2.73 -3.19 -3.02
C LEU A 96 3.29 -1.79 -2.78
N VAL A 97 4.61 -1.65 -2.69
CA VAL A 97 5.27 -0.34 -2.57
C VAL A 97 5.01 0.51 -3.81
N ARG A 98 5.11 -0.07 -5.02
CA ARG A 98 4.71 0.61 -6.27
C ARG A 98 3.26 1.09 -6.21
N PHE A 99 2.36 0.29 -5.63
CA PHE A 99 0.97 0.69 -5.47
C PHE A 99 0.79 1.84 -4.49
N MET A 100 1.55 1.88 -3.38
CA MET A 100 1.57 3.03 -2.47
C MET A 100 2.01 4.31 -3.18
N SER A 101 3.04 4.24 -4.04
CA SER A 101 3.43 5.38 -4.87
C SER A 101 2.29 5.81 -5.80
N TYR A 102 1.59 4.84 -6.42
CA TYR A 102 0.46 5.11 -7.29
C TYR A 102 -0.69 5.84 -6.57
N ILE A 103 -1.05 5.39 -5.36
CA ILE A 103 -2.08 6.03 -4.51
C ILE A 103 -1.78 7.51 -4.29
N TRP A 104 -0.50 7.89 -4.16
CA TRP A 104 -0.12 9.28 -4.01
C TRP A 104 -0.28 10.06 -5.32
N ILE A 105 0.35 9.58 -6.41
CA ILE A 105 0.45 10.34 -7.67
C ILE A 105 -0.87 10.45 -8.43
N ILE A 106 -1.81 9.51 -8.22
CA ILE A 106 -3.06 9.42 -9.00
C ILE A 106 -3.90 10.70 -8.96
N LYS A 107 -3.82 11.45 -7.86
CA LYS A 107 -4.52 12.73 -7.66
C LYS A 107 -4.04 13.83 -8.61
N TYR A 108 -2.84 13.67 -9.17
CA TYR A 108 -2.18 14.63 -10.04
C TYR A 108 -2.10 14.15 -11.50
N LEU A 109 -2.45 12.89 -11.77
CA LEU A 109 -2.38 12.33 -13.12
C LEU A 109 -3.59 12.75 -13.95
N PRO A 110 -3.39 13.30 -15.17
CA PRO A 110 -4.49 13.70 -16.04
C PRO A 110 -5.37 12.52 -16.45
N GLU A 111 -6.63 12.81 -16.76
CA GLU A 111 -7.59 11.83 -17.23
C GLU A 111 -7.13 11.27 -18.59
N GLY A 112 -6.96 9.95 -18.67
CA GLY A 112 -6.45 9.28 -19.87
C GLY A 112 -4.97 8.95 -19.87
N CYS A 113 -4.21 9.34 -18.83
CA CYS A 113 -2.84 8.87 -18.66
C CYS A 113 -2.82 7.33 -18.55
N PRO A 114 -2.19 6.61 -19.51
CA PRO A 114 -2.08 5.16 -19.45
C PRO A 114 -1.28 4.78 -18.21
N ILE A 115 -1.83 3.84 -17.44
CA ILE A 115 -1.21 3.36 -16.20
C ILE A 115 -0.29 2.15 -16.49
N HIS A 116 -0.54 1.50 -17.63
CA HIS A 116 0.26 0.44 -18.22
C HIS A 116 0.28 0.68 -19.73
N ASP A 117 1.48 0.84 -20.29
CA ASP A 117 1.71 0.53 -21.69
C ASP A 117 1.74 -1.01 -21.79
N GLU A 118 1.00 -1.53 -22.77
CA GLU A 118 0.92 -2.92 -23.26
C GLU A 118 1.71 -4.02 -22.53
#